data_AF-A0A502E0U1-F1
#
_entry.id   AF-A0A502E0U1-F1
#
_cell.length_a   1.000
_cell.length_b   1.000
_cell.length_c   1.000
_cell.angle_alpha   90.00
_cell.angle_beta   90.00
_cell.angle_gamma   90.00
#
_symmetry.space_group_name_H-M   'P 1'
#
loop_
_entity.id
_entity.type
_entity.pdbx_description
1 polymer ?
#
loop_
_entity_poly.entity_id
_entity_poly.type
_entity_poly.pdbx_seq_one_letter_code
_entity_poly.pdbx_strand_id
1 'polypeptide(L)'
;MPKKTMLSPSSELDAAHAAARNTDSAPSQPAPAAAGKGDLPTQKAIDTQALASAMPSNPNKPLEHGLANAALTPAGATVSPPSRLPGASTLSEANASSKTGTVAQEGVNATIDTLDRVRVDSSGQ
;
A
#
# COMPACT_ATOMS: atom_id res chain seq x y z
N MET A 1 32.54 -12.09 -11.37
CA MET A 1 31.17 -11.52 -11.30
C MET A 1 30.19 -12.65 -11.51
N PRO A 2 29.24 -12.94 -10.60
CA PRO A 2 28.26 -13.98 -10.85
C PRO A 2 27.37 -13.54 -12.02
N LYS A 3 27.24 -14.40 -13.05
CA LYS A 3 26.32 -14.19 -14.15
C LYS A 3 24.89 -14.29 -13.58
N LYS A 4 24.11 -13.22 -13.73
CA LYS A 4 22.66 -13.26 -13.44
C LYS A 4 22.04 -14.23 -14.43
N THR A 5 21.74 -15.45 -13.99
CA THR A 5 20.95 -16.40 -14.77
C THR A 5 19.58 -15.77 -14.94
N MET A 6 19.25 -15.33 -16.16
CA MET A 6 17.93 -14.79 -16.46
C MET A 6 16.93 -15.94 -16.41
N LEU A 7 15.95 -15.81 -15.54
CA LEU A 7 14.82 -16.72 -15.43
C LEU A 7 13.95 -16.58 -16.70
N SER A 8 13.22 -17.64 -17.05
CA SER A 8 12.18 -17.50 -18.07
C SER A 8 11.07 -16.58 -17.55
N PRO A 9 10.32 -15.87 -18.42
CA PRO A 9 9.26 -14.97 -17.98
C PRO A 9 8.24 -15.63 -17.06
N SER A 10 7.85 -16.88 -17.33
CA SER A 10 6.92 -17.63 -16.47
C SER A 10 7.52 -17.90 -15.09
N SER A 11 8.79 -18.31 -15.02
CA SER A 11 9.46 -18.57 -13.74
C SER A 11 9.70 -17.31 -12.92
N GLU A 12 9.80 -16.13 -13.55
CA GLU A 12 9.85 -14.85 -12.85
C GLU A 12 8.50 -14.51 -12.19
N LEU A 13 7.38 -14.81 -12.86
CA LEU A 13 6.04 -14.63 -12.29
C LEU A 13 5.83 -15.57 -11.10
N ASP A 14 6.17 -16.87 -11.25
CA ASP A 14 6.06 -17.85 -10.17
C ASP A 14 6.93 -17.47 -8.96
N ALA A 15 8.14 -16.99 -9.20
CA ALA A 15 9.01 -16.48 -8.16
C ALA A 15 8.41 -15.27 -7.43
N ALA A 16 7.76 -14.35 -8.16
CA ALA A 16 7.08 -13.20 -7.56
C ALA A 16 5.86 -13.61 -6.72
N HIS A 17 5.08 -14.59 -7.18
CA HIS A 17 3.95 -15.16 -6.43
C HIS A 17 4.40 -15.85 -5.14
N ALA A 18 5.48 -16.64 -5.24
CA ALA A 18 6.08 -17.32 -4.09
C ALA A 18 6.66 -16.31 -3.10
N ALA A 19 7.38 -15.29 -3.59
CA ALA A 19 7.93 -14.24 -2.75
C ALA A 19 6.82 -13.54 -1.97
N ALA A 20 5.75 -13.08 -2.61
CA ALA A 20 4.65 -12.37 -1.95
C ALA A 20 3.95 -13.14 -0.80
N ARG A 21 4.18 -14.46 -0.69
CA ARG A 21 3.60 -15.31 0.36
C ARG A 21 4.61 -15.76 1.42
N ASN A 22 5.89 -15.85 1.04
CA ASN A 22 6.92 -16.49 1.87
C ASN A 22 7.90 -15.51 2.51
N THR A 23 7.80 -14.21 2.21
CA THR A 23 8.64 -13.19 2.83
C THR A 23 7.78 -12.22 3.64
N ASP A 24 8.19 -12.01 4.88
CA ASP A 24 7.56 -11.03 5.77
C ASP A 24 7.98 -9.59 5.39
N SER A 25 9.20 -9.43 4.87
CA SER A 25 9.81 -8.11 4.59
C SER A 25 9.82 -7.70 3.11
N ALA A 26 9.00 -8.34 2.26
CA ALA A 26 9.05 -8.23 0.80
C ALA A 26 10.38 -8.74 0.16
N PRO A 27 10.41 -9.09 -1.13
CA PRO A 27 11.67 -9.37 -1.82
C PRO A 27 12.45 -8.09 -2.11
N SER A 28 13.79 -8.15 -2.09
CA SER A 28 14.66 -6.98 -2.33
C SER A 28 14.59 -6.42 -3.76
N GLN A 29 14.04 -7.20 -4.70
CA GLN A 29 13.89 -6.82 -6.10
C GLN A 29 12.39 -6.66 -6.39
N PRO A 30 12.00 -5.59 -7.12
CA PRO A 30 10.60 -5.39 -7.47
C PRO A 30 10.12 -6.53 -8.36
N ALA A 31 8.92 -7.03 -8.08
CA ALA A 31 8.27 -8.01 -8.93
C ALA A 31 7.95 -7.39 -10.31
N PRO A 32 7.94 -8.17 -11.40
CA PRO A 32 7.43 -7.70 -12.69
C PRO A 32 5.98 -7.22 -12.54
N ALA A 33 5.63 -6.10 -13.18
CA ALA A 33 4.27 -5.53 -13.07
C ALA A 33 3.17 -6.52 -13.50
N ALA A 34 3.47 -7.38 -14.48
CA ALA A 34 2.56 -8.42 -14.94
C ALA A 34 2.23 -9.49 -13.86
N ALA A 35 3.09 -9.65 -12.84
CA ALA A 35 2.91 -10.64 -11.79
C ALA A 35 1.72 -10.35 -10.86
N GLY A 36 1.33 -9.07 -10.74
CA GLY A 36 0.15 -8.69 -9.95
C GLY A 36 -1.19 -9.00 -10.63
N LYS A 37 -1.19 -9.28 -11.93
CA LYS A 37 -2.44 -9.50 -12.68
C LYS A 37 -3.10 -10.79 -12.22
N GLY A 38 -4.22 -10.66 -11.51
CA GLY A 38 -4.99 -11.79 -10.99
C GLY A 38 -4.43 -12.40 -9.70
N ASP A 39 -3.35 -11.84 -9.13
CA ASP A 39 -2.80 -12.27 -7.85
C ASP A 39 -2.70 -11.09 -6.87
N LEU A 40 -3.72 -10.95 -6.02
CA LEU A 40 -3.82 -9.84 -5.06
C LEU A 40 -2.65 -9.76 -4.06
N PRO A 41 -2.10 -10.86 -3.52
CA PRO A 41 -0.89 -10.81 -2.71
C PRO A 41 0.29 -10.18 -3.43
N THR A 42 0.56 -10.58 -4.68
CA THR A 42 1.63 -9.98 -5.46
C THR A 42 1.32 -8.55 -5.88
N GLN A 43 0.07 -8.21 -6.21
CA GLN A 43 -0.32 -6.82 -6.48
C GLN A 43 -0.09 -5.93 -5.24
N LYS A 44 -0.46 -6.39 -4.04
CA LYS A 44 -0.19 -5.66 -2.80
C LYS A 44 1.31 -5.44 -2.61
N ALA A 45 2.15 -6.46 -2.84
CA ALA A 45 3.59 -6.33 -2.73
C ALA A 45 4.18 -5.30 -3.72
N ILE A 46 3.69 -5.32 -4.97
CA ILE A 46 4.08 -4.33 -6.01
C ILE A 46 3.69 -2.91 -5.58
N ASP A 47 2.45 -2.72 -5.15
CA ASP A 47 1.93 -1.39 -4.78
C ASP A 47 2.62 -0.85 -3.51
N THR A 48 2.96 -1.72 -2.55
CA THR A 48 3.74 -1.34 -1.35
C THR A 48 5.14 -0.88 -1.73
N GLN A 49 5.81 -1.60 -2.64
CA GLN A 49 7.13 -1.20 -3.11
C GLN A 49 7.09 0.14 -3.87
N ALA A 50 6.06 0.34 -4.70
CA ALA A 50 5.84 1.60 -5.39
C ALA A 50 5.64 2.77 -4.40
N LEU A 51 4.82 2.59 -3.37
CA LEU A 51 4.63 3.58 -2.31
C LEU A 51 5.94 3.90 -1.57
N ALA A 52 6.68 2.88 -1.14
CA ALA A 52 7.94 3.06 -0.40
C ALA A 52 9.01 3.77 -1.25
N SER A 53 9.14 3.37 -2.51
CA SER A 53 10.12 3.98 -3.43
C SER A 53 9.82 5.43 -3.81
N ALA A 54 8.58 5.89 -3.61
CA ALA A 54 8.19 7.26 -3.89
C ALA A 54 8.64 8.27 -2.81
N MET A 55 9.07 7.80 -1.62
CA MET A 55 9.69 8.64 -0.59
C MET A 55 11.01 8.04 -0.08
N PRO A 56 12.10 8.11 -0.87
CA PRO A 56 13.38 7.51 -0.50
C PRO A 56 14.08 8.22 0.67
N SER A 57 13.73 9.48 0.95
CA SER A 57 14.20 10.24 2.10
C SER A 57 13.08 11.14 2.62
N ASN A 58 13.11 11.45 3.92
CA ASN A 58 12.18 12.40 4.51
C ASN A 58 12.57 13.84 4.11
N PRO A 59 11.76 14.56 3.31
CA PRO A 59 12.07 15.93 2.91
C PRO A 59 12.00 16.91 4.09
N ASN A 60 11.26 16.59 5.16
CA ASN A 60 11.14 17.43 6.35
C ASN A 60 12.30 17.27 7.32
N LYS A 61 13.24 16.34 7.07
CA LYS A 61 14.34 16.04 8.00
C LYS A 61 15.18 17.26 8.39
N PRO A 62 15.52 18.20 7.48
CA PRO A 62 16.23 19.42 7.85
C PRO A 62 15.45 20.34 8.81
N LEU A 63 14.12 20.20 8.87
CA LEU A 63 13.23 21.02 9.70
C LEU A 63 13.02 20.41 11.10
N GLU A 64 13.55 19.22 11.38
CA GLU A 64 13.42 18.55 12.69
C GLU A 64 14.28 19.21 13.79
N HIS A 65 15.17 20.14 13.43
CA HIS A 65 16.12 20.76 14.34
C HIS A 65 16.07 22.28 14.29
N GLY A 66 16.55 22.92 15.36
CA GLY A 66 16.67 24.37 15.47
C GLY A 66 15.47 25.04 16.11
N LEU A 67 15.74 26.07 16.91
CA LEU A 67 14.74 26.79 17.71
C LEU A 67 13.65 27.43 16.85
N ALA A 68 13.98 27.86 15.63
CA ALA A 68 13.01 28.42 14.68
C ALA A 68 11.92 27.42 14.25
N ASN A 69 12.25 26.12 14.16
CA ASN A 69 11.29 25.07 13.81
C ASN A 69 10.58 24.48 15.04
N ALA A 70 11.08 24.76 16.26
CA ALA A 70 10.51 24.24 17.49
C ALA A 70 9.12 24.82 17.82
N ALA A 71 8.84 26.05 17.37
CA ALA A 71 7.57 26.72 17.63
C ALA A 71 6.43 26.26 16.69
N LEU A 72 6.77 25.74 15.50
CA LEU A 72 5.81 25.34 14.47
C LEU A 72 6.36 24.12 13.71
N THR A 73 6.08 22.92 14.23
CA THR A 73 6.46 21.69 13.54
C THR A 73 5.59 21.52 12.27
N PRO A 74 6.20 21.36 11.09
CA PRO A 74 5.46 21.14 9.85
C PRO A 74 4.75 19.78 9.87
N ALA A 75 3.62 19.68 9.16
CA ALA A 75 2.97 18.40 8.91
C ALA A 75 3.95 17.43 8.22
N GLY A 76 3.87 16.15 8.56
CA GLY A 76 4.68 15.11 7.95
C GLY A 76 4.45 15.03 6.44
N ALA A 77 5.53 14.90 5.67
CA ALA A 77 5.41 14.65 4.24
C ALA A 77 4.84 13.23 4.00
N THR A 78 3.91 13.11 3.07
CA THR A 78 3.24 11.85 2.73
C THR A 78 3.28 11.61 1.23
N VAL A 79 3.13 10.34 0.82
CA VAL A 79 2.87 9.96 -0.57
C VAL A 79 1.56 9.17 -0.62
N SER A 80 0.73 9.46 -1.63
CA SER A 80 -0.48 8.69 -1.86
C SER A 80 -0.15 7.30 -2.42
N PRO A 81 -0.70 6.22 -1.87
CA PRO A 81 -0.51 4.89 -2.45
C PRO A 81 -1.19 4.80 -3.83
N PRO A 82 -0.69 3.93 -4.73
CA PRO A 82 -1.29 3.73 -6.06
C PRO A 82 -2.63 2.98 -6.02
N SER A 83 -2.93 2.32 -4.90
CA SER A 83 -4.19 1.62 -4.64
C SER A 83 -4.48 1.58 -3.13
N ARG A 84 -5.62 1.03 -2.72
CA ARG A 84 -5.91 0.82 -1.28
C ARG A 84 -5.17 -0.38 -0.67
N LEU A 85 -4.53 -1.23 -1.49
CA LEU A 85 -3.91 -2.48 -1.03
C LEU A 85 -2.76 -2.27 -0.02
N PRO A 86 -1.86 -1.28 -0.18
CA PRO A 86 -0.80 -1.03 0.81
C PRO A 86 -1.33 -0.61 2.19
N GLY A 87 -2.50 0.04 2.24
CA GLY A 87 -3.14 0.47 3.49
C GLY A 87 -3.94 -0.62 4.20
N ALA A 88 -4.12 -1.79 3.60
CA ALA A 88 -4.93 -2.87 4.17
C ALA A 88 -4.14 -3.72 5.17
N SER A 89 -4.72 -3.99 6.35
CA SER A 89 -4.14 -4.87 7.38
C SER A 89 -3.93 -6.29 6.88
N THR A 90 -4.96 -6.93 6.33
CA THR A 90 -4.84 -8.23 5.64
C THR A 90 -5.69 -8.24 4.36
N LEU A 91 -5.38 -9.16 3.43
CA LEU A 91 -6.19 -9.35 2.22
C LEU A 91 -7.38 -10.30 2.43
N SER A 92 -7.34 -11.10 3.49
CA SER A 92 -8.33 -12.14 3.77
C SER A 92 -9.41 -11.70 4.77
N GLU A 93 -9.24 -10.58 5.46
CA GLU A 93 -10.25 -10.07 6.38
C GLU A 93 -11.50 -9.61 5.64
N ALA A 94 -12.63 -10.25 5.94
CA ALA A 94 -13.94 -9.79 5.53
C ALA A 94 -14.41 -8.67 6.47
N ASN A 95 -14.28 -7.42 6.01
CA ASN A 95 -14.73 -6.25 6.77
C ASN A 95 -16.23 -5.91 6.57
N ALA A 96 -16.87 -6.60 5.63
CA ALA A 96 -18.28 -6.42 5.30
C ALA A 96 -19.17 -7.39 6.09
N SER A 97 -20.32 -6.89 6.56
CA SER A 97 -21.35 -7.69 7.22
C SER A 97 -22.72 -7.08 7.00
N SER A 98 -23.79 -7.80 7.34
CA SER A 98 -25.15 -7.25 7.31
C SER A 98 -25.32 -6.00 8.19
N LYS A 99 -24.49 -5.85 9.23
CA LYS A 99 -24.48 -4.70 10.13
C LYS A 99 -23.63 -3.55 9.59
N THR A 100 -22.43 -3.85 9.11
CA THR A 100 -21.42 -2.85 8.72
C THR A 100 -21.55 -2.40 7.27
N GLY A 101 -22.28 -3.13 6.42
CA GLY A 101 -22.40 -2.83 5.00
C GLY A 101 -21.15 -3.23 4.22
N THR A 102 -20.85 -2.48 3.17
CA THR A 102 -19.70 -2.72 2.29
C THR A 102 -18.64 -1.63 2.50
N VAL A 103 -18.09 -1.05 1.43
CA VAL A 103 -17.15 0.07 1.51
C VAL A 103 -17.91 1.33 1.13
N ALA A 104 -17.78 2.38 1.94
CA ALA A 104 -18.33 3.69 1.59
C ALA A 104 -17.76 4.15 0.24
N GLN A 105 -18.64 4.52 -0.69
CA GLN A 105 -18.19 5.21 -1.90
C GLN A 105 -17.60 6.55 -1.51
N GLU A 106 -16.49 6.89 -2.15
CA GLU A 106 -15.76 8.13 -1.91
C GLU A 106 -16.69 9.33 -2.22
N GLY A 107 -17.07 10.08 -1.18
CA GLY A 107 -17.87 11.31 -1.29
C GLY A 107 -19.40 11.16 -1.33
N VAL A 108 -20.01 10.03 -0.94
CA VAL A 108 -21.48 9.79 -1.06
C VAL A 108 -22.18 9.54 0.30
N ASN A 109 -23.44 10.00 0.46
CA ASN A 109 -24.28 9.80 1.66
C ASN A 109 -25.64 9.12 1.30
N ALA A 110 -25.82 7.86 1.72
CA ALA A 110 -27.07 7.09 1.53
C ALA A 110 -27.85 6.96 2.85
N THR A 111 -29.06 7.54 2.90
CA THR A 111 -29.74 7.89 4.16
C THR A 111 -30.71 6.83 4.71
N ILE A 112 -30.75 5.62 4.14
CA ILE A 112 -31.73 4.57 4.53
C ILE A 112 -31.19 3.12 4.50
N ASP A 113 -29.86 2.93 4.39
CA ASP A 113 -29.24 1.59 4.30
C ASP A 113 -28.23 1.33 5.45
N THR A 114 -27.45 0.26 5.36
CA THR A 114 -26.32 -0.16 6.23
C THR A 114 -25.49 1.00 6.81
N LEU A 115 -24.71 0.73 7.86
CA LEU A 115 -23.87 1.76 8.53
C LEU A 115 -22.79 2.38 7.62
N ASP A 116 -22.73 2.04 6.34
CA ASP A 116 -21.87 2.65 5.31
C ASP A 116 -21.89 4.19 5.37
N ARG A 117 -23.02 4.80 5.73
CA ARG A 117 -23.17 6.27 5.87
C ARG A 117 -22.29 6.91 6.95
N VAL A 118 -22.00 6.19 8.04
CA VAL A 118 -21.20 6.73 9.16
C VAL A 118 -19.76 6.25 9.11
N ARG A 119 -19.39 5.45 8.09
CA ARG A 119 -18.00 5.10 7.85
C ARG A 119 -17.29 6.30 7.23
N VAL A 120 -16.20 6.71 7.87
CA VAL A 120 -15.33 7.79 7.40
C VAL A 120 -14.14 7.16 6.68
N ASP A 121 -13.78 7.67 5.51
CA ASP A 121 -12.49 7.37 4.88
C ASP A 121 -11.41 8.25 5.50
N SER A 122 -10.39 7.61 6.07
CA SER A 122 -9.23 8.28 6.67
C SER A 122 -8.02 8.33 5.72
N SER A 123 -8.15 7.90 4.47
CA SER A 123 -7.03 7.82 3.52
C SER A 123 -6.34 9.17 3.20
N GLY A 124 -6.95 10.30 3.57
CA GLY A 124 -6.41 11.65 3.41
C GLY A 124 -6.42 12.50 4.69
N GLN A 125 -6.46 11.89 5.89
CA GLN A 125 -6.54 12.60 7.18
C GLN A 125 -5.50 12.14 8.19
#